data_AF-A0A1V6GX83-F1
#
_entry.id   AF-A0A1V6GX83-F1
#
_cell.length_a   1.000
_cell.length_b   1.000
_cell.length_c   1.000
_cell.angle_alpha   90.00
_cell.angle_beta   90.00
_cell.angle_gamma   90.00
#
_symmetry.space_group_name_H-M   'P 1'
#
loop_
_entity.id
_entity.type
_entity.pdbx_description
1 polymer ?
#
loop_
_entity_poly.entity_id
_entity_poly.type
_entity_poly.pdbx_seq_one_letter_code
_entity_poly.pdbx_strand_id
1 'polypeptide(L)'
;MNFFLDIAYPDQASNRFELPAGLYTIGRGEACKIRLRHPEISERHALLTLRETGITIEDLHSSNGTVVDGSPIQEPTRLHADDVVGLGPCLLRVSPAVAAPAEAPASPTPPPLPGPPRAPLPVPAVEPRPPEPAPMPAPDPADPMAAILREIKNQIHGELIQRLDLKRMTVSRIGTNELQQKARETIRSIIAEVRRNQKLPAGIDPARLEKEIYDEAMRLGPLEDFLADEAITEIMVNGPGQVFVERNGRIELTGQTFMDDESVLGVIERIVAPIGRRIDESQPYVDARLPDGSRVNAIIAPLSLIGPCITIRKFSKRALTVDDFIAFGTWTRSAAEFLRLCVLMRKNIVVAGGTGSGKTTLLNVLSGFIPPTDRIVTIEDAAELRLVQPHVIRLEARPPNIEGRGAITIRDLVRNALRMRPDRIIVGECRSGESLDMLQAMNTGHDGSLTTVHANSPRDVISRLETMVLMSGLELPSRAIREQIASAIDLVVHESRLSDGSRKVTCISEVVGLEGLQIVMQDLFEFKQTGVDEKGKVLGSFMPTGAVPTFFEHLKSRGLHLDPAIFDPSKQGGDA
;
A
#
# COMPACT_ATOMS: atom_id res chain seq x y z
N MET A 1 0.22 -25.75 -36.35
CA MET A 1 1.59 -25.21 -36.20
C MET A 1 1.51 -23.91 -35.41
N ASN A 2 2.35 -23.75 -34.38
CA ASN A 2 2.41 -22.49 -33.61
C ASN A 2 3.60 -21.66 -34.08
N PHE A 3 3.56 -20.35 -33.85
CA PHE A 3 4.59 -19.39 -34.19
C PHE A 3 4.95 -18.60 -32.93
N PHE A 4 6.22 -18.20 -32.80
CA PHE A 4 6.63 -17.23 -31.79
C PHE A 4 6.69 -15.84 -32.40
N LEU A 5 6.05 -14.89 -31.75
CA LEU A 5 6.14 -13.47 -32.03
C LEU A 5 6.91 -12.78 -30.90
N ASP A 6 8.05 -12.20 -31.25
CA ASP A 6 8.85 -11.36 -30.36
C ASP A 6 8.54 -9.90 -30.64
N ILE A 7 8.23 -9.12 -29.60
CA ILE A 7 7.94 -7.67 -29.70
C ILE A 7 8.89 -6.91 -28.80
N ALA A 8 9.63 -5.96 -29.36
CA ALA A 8 10.51 -5.05 -28.63
C ALA A 8 10.05 -3.60 -28.80
N TYR A 9 9.94 -2.89 -27.67
CA TYR A 9 9.78 -1.43 -27.61
C TYR A 9 11.15 -0.79 -27.35
N PRO A 10 11.37 0.49 -27.71
CA PRO A 10 12.58 1.19 -27.32
C PRO A 10 12.78 1.11 -25.81
N ASP A 11 14.01 0.79 -25.39
CA ASP A 11 14.42 0.73 -23.98
C ASP A 11 13.70 -0.31 -23.10
N GLN A 12 13.03 -1.30 -23.71
CA GLN A 12 12.40 -2.42 -22.99
C GLN A 12 12.91 -3.77 -23.47
N ALA A 13 12.93 -4.75 -22.56
CA ALA A 13 13.23 -6.14 -22.92
C ALA A 13 12.15 -6.70 -23.86
N SER A 14 12.55 -7.50 -24.84
CA SER A 14 11.63 -8.12 -25.81
C SER A 14 10.68 -9.11 -25.12
N ASN A 15 9.39 -9.00 -25.39
CA ASN A 15 8.37 -9.94 -24.93
C ASN A 15 8.06 -10.96 -26.03
N ARG A 16 8.09 -12.26 -25.68
CA ARG A 16 7.80 -13.37 -26.59
C ARG A 16 6.38 -13.91 -26.36
N PHE A 17 5.62 -14.07 -27.43
CA PHE A 17 4.26 -14.61 -27.43
C PHE A 17 4.15 -15.81 -28.36
N GLU A 18 3.38 -16.83 -27.96
CA GLU A 18 3.04 -17.95 -28.84
C GLU A 18 1.69 -17.69 -29.52
N LEU A 19 1.66 -17.78 -30.84
CA LEU A 19 0.48 -17.52 -31.67
C LEU A 19 0.16 -18.74 -32.55
N PRO A 20 -1.10 -19.21 -32.58
CA PRO A 20 -1.53 -20.21 -33.56
C PRO A 20 -1.54 -19.62 -34.98
N ALA A 21 -1.65 -20.48 -36.00
CA ALA A 21 -1.91 -20.04 -37.37
C ALA A 21 -3.21 -19.22 -37.45
N GLY A 22 -3.19 -18.09 -38.14
CA GLY A 22 -4.32 -17.16 -38.17
C GLY A 22 -3.99 -15.78 -38.75
N LEU A 23 -5.02 -14.94 -38.78
CA LEU A 23 -4.95 -13.53 -39.21
C LEU A 23 -4.96 -12.61 -37.98
N TYR A 24 -3.97 -11.73 -37.89
CA TYR A 24 -3.74 -10.84 -36.77
C TYR A 24 -3.60 -9.39 -37.24
N THR A 25 -4.60 -8.57 -36.94
CA THR A 25 -4.48 -7.11 -37.12
C THR A 25 -3.61 -6.54 -36.02
N ILE A 26 -2.58 -5.78 -36.41
CA ILE A 26 -1.63 -5.10 -35.53
C ILE A 26 -1.92 -3.60 -35.56
N GLY A 27 -2.03 -2.94 -34.41
CA GLY A 27 -2.26 -1.50 -34.33
C GLY A 27 -2.53 -1.00 -32.92
N ARG A 28 -2.76 0.31 -32.76
CA ARG A 28 -3.07 0.94 -31.47
C ARG A 28 -4.53 0.79 -31.04
N GLY A 29 -5.43 0.60 -32.02
CA GLY A 29 -6.87 0.55 -31.83
C GLY A 29 -7.33 -0.69 -31.05
N GLU A 30 -8.48 -0.60 -30.41
CA GLU A 30 -8.99 -1.65 -29.51
C GLU A 30 -9.45 -2.91 -30.25
N ALA A 31 -9.77 -2.78 -31.54
CA ALA A 31 -10.16 -3.89 -32.42
C ALA A 31 -8.97 -4.70 -32.96
N CYS A 32 -7.72 -4.31 -32.66
CA CYS A 32 -6.53 -5.03 -33.10
C CYS A 32 -6.21 -6.21 -32.18
N LYS A 33 -5.95 -7.38 -32.76
CA LYS A 33 -5.61 -8.59 -32.01
C LYS A 33 -4.23 -8.49 -31.34
N ILE A 34 -3.29 -7.81 -32.00
CA ILE A 34 -1.98 -7.48 -31.42
C ILE A 34 -1.97 -5.96 -31.22
N ARG A 35 -2.08 -5.54 -29.96
CA ARG A 35 -2.21 -4.12 -29.63
C ARG A 35 -0.85 -3.52 -29.25
N LEU A 36 -0.37 -2.59 -30.07
CA LEU A 36 0.86 -1.84 -29.82
C LEU A 36 0.51 -0.40 -29.43
N ARG A 37 0.70 -0.06 -28.15
CA ARG A 37 0.27 1.24 -27.59
C ARG A 37 1.36 2.30 -27.78
N HIS A 38 1.54 2.76 -29.01
CA HIS A 38 2.46 3.86 -29.32
C HIS A 38 1.81 4.91 -30.24
N PRO A 39 1.97 6.23 -29.99
CA PRO A 39 1.36 7.30 -30.81
C PRO A 39 1.67 7.22 -32.30
N GLU A 40 2.87 6.75 -32.66
CA GLU A 40 3.30 6.57 -34.06
C GLU A 40 2.76 5.31 -34.75
N ILE A 41 1.91 4.54 -34.06
CA ILE A 41 1.26 3.36 -34.61
C ILE A 41 -0.22 3.69 -34.87
N SER A 42 -0.64 3.54 -36.13
CA SER A 42 -2.04 3.73 -36.56
C SER A 42 -3.01 2.79 -35.85
N GLU A 43 -4.29 3.15 -35.81
CA GLU A 43 -5.32 2.35 -35.12
C GLU A 43 -5.42 0.92 -35.67
N ARG A 44 -5.29 0.78 -36.99
CA ARG A 44 -5.05 -0.47 -37.72
C ARG A 44 -3.82 -0.22 -38.61
N HIS A 45 -2.69 -0.81 -38.25
CA HIS A 45 -1.40 -0.49 -38.88
C HIS A 45 -1.01 -1.55 -39.91
N ALA A 46 -0.99 -2.81 -39.52
CA ALA A 46 -0.57 -3.91 -40.39
C ALA A 46 -1.43 -5.16 -40.18
N LEU A 47 -1.45 -6.05 -41.17
CA LEU A 47 -2.08 -7.36 -41.10
C LEU A 47 -1.00 -8.44 -41.20
N LEU A 48 -0.84 -9.21 -40.11
CA LEU A 48 0.04 -10.37 -40.06
C LEU A 48 -0.77 -11.64 -40.34
N THR A 49 -0.34 -12.41 -41.33
CA THR A 49 -0.95 -13.68 -41.71
C THR A 49 0.02 -14.82 -41.45
N LEU A 50 -0.36 -15.72 -40.54
CA LEU A 50 0.41 -16.90 -40.16
C LEU A 50 -0.24 -18.15 -40.75
N ARG A 51 0.42 -18.78 -41.72
CA ARG A 51 -0.05 -20.03 -42.36
C ARG A 51 1.09 -21.05 -42.39
N GLU A 52 0.74 -22.33 -42.50
CA GLU A 52 1.72 -23.40 -42.66
C GLU A 52 2.59 -23.23 -43.92
N THR A 53 2.05 -22.57 -44.95
CA THR A 53 2.74 -22.28 -46.20
C THR A 53 3.68 -21.07 -46.13
N GLY A 54 3.66 -20.29 -45.04
CA GLY A 54 4.51 -19.11 -44.85
C GLY A 54 3.87 -18.00 -44.01
N ILE A 55 4.70 -17.04 -43.62
CA ILE A 55 4.33 -15.83 -42.87
C ILE A 55 4.31 -14.67 -43.85
N THR A 56 3.26 -13.84 -43.84
CA THR A 56 3.19 -12.62 -44.66
C THR A 56 2.72 -11.43 -43.84
N ILE A 57 3.23 -10.25 -44.16
CA ILE A 57 2.79 -8.98 -43.57
C ILE A 57 2.39 -7.99 -44.65
N GLU A 58 1.31 -7.26 -44.38
CA GLU A 58 0.74 -6.25 -45.26
C GLU A 58 0.50 -4.97 -44.47
N ASP A 59 0.88 -3.83 -45.04
CA ASP A 59 0.55 -2.51 -44.47
C ASP A 59 -0.91 -2.16 -44.77
N LEU A 60 -1.68 -1.75 -43.76
CA LEU A 60 -3.10 -1.39 -43.89
C LEU A 60 -3.29 0.12 -44.11
N HIS A 61 -2.47 0.72 -44.96
CA HIS A 61 -2.41 2.17 -45.20
C HIS A 61 -2.10 2.96 -43.92
N SER A 62 -1.10 2.52 -43.18
CA SER A 62 -0.67 3.17 -41.96
C SER A 62 -0.06 4.54 -42.23
N SER A 63 -0.06 5.42 -41.22
CA SER A 63 0.42 6.80 -41.36
C SER A 63 1.95 6.88 -41.49
N ASN A 64 2.68 5.91 -40.92
CA ASN A 64 4.14 5.89 -40.87
C ASN A 64 4.77 4.74 -41.66
N GLY A 65 3.95 3.89 -42.28
CA GLY A 65 4.38 2.74 -43.08
C GLY A 65 4.90 1.58 -42.22
N THR A 66 4.81 0.39 -42.79
CA THR A 66 5.44 -0.83 -42.27
C THR A 66 6.79 -1.03 -42.96
N VAL A 67 7.84 -1.34 -42.19
CA VAL A 67 9.17 -1.66 -42.72
C VAL A 67 9.55 -3.10 -42.41
N VAL A 68 10.26 -3.77 -43.32
CA VAL A 68 10.87 -5.09 -43.11
C VAL A 68 12.36 -4.95 -43.37
N ASP A 69 13.19 -5.30 -42.39
CA ASP A 69 14.65 -5.14 -42.38
C ASP A 69 15.11 -3.73 -42.79
N GLY A 70 14.37 -2.73 -42.31
CA GLY A 70 14.64 -1.31 -42.55
C GLY A 70 14.15 -0.78 -43.91
N SER A 71 13.56 -1.62 -44.77
CA SER A 71 12.99 -1.21 -46.06
C SER A 71 11.45 -1.13 -46.00
N PRO A 72 10.81 -0.05 -46.45
CA PRO A 72 9.34 0.05 -46.45
C PRO A 72 8.72 -0.91 -47.46
N ILE A 73 7.62 -1.54 -47.07
CA ILE A 73 6.84 -2.41 -47.95
C ILE A 73 5.67 -1.64 -48.58
N GLN A 74 5.37 -1.93 -49.85
CA GLN A 74 4.22 -1.35 -50.57
C GLN A 74 3.19 -2.41 -50.97
N GLU A 75 3.56 -3.68 -50.89
CA GLU A 75 2.71 -4.83 -51.20
C GLU A 75 2.87 -5.92 -50.11
N PRO A 76 1.91 -6.84 -49.97
CA PRO A 76 2.02 -7.94 -49.02
C PRO A 76 3.33 -8.71 -49.19
N THR A 77 4.17 -8.64 -48.17
CA THR A 77 5.55 -9.16 -48.21
C THR A 77 5.65 -10.42 -47.39
N ARG A 78 6.32 -11.45 -47.92
CA ARG A 78 6.59 -12.70 -47.21
C ARG A 78 7.77 -12.51 -46.25
N LEU A 79 7.59 -12.95 -45.01
CA LEU A 79 8.62 -12.88 -43.97
C LEU A 79 9.33 -14.22 -43.80
N HIS A 80 10.65 -14.14 -43.60
CA HIS A 80 11.49 -15.22 -43.10
C HIS A 80 11.67 -15.10 -41.57
N ALA A 81 12.22 -16.15 -40.95
CA ALA A 81 12.26 -16.27 -39.48
C ALA A 81 13.15 -15.22 -38.79
N ASP A 82 14.14 -14.67 -39.51
CA ASP A 82 15.09 -13.69 -38.99
C ASP A 82 14.72 -12.24 -39.33
N ASP A 83 13.71 -12.05 -40.19
CA ASP A 83 13.30 -10.72 -40.65
C ASP A 83 12.71 -9.90 -39.49
N VAL A 84 13.09 -8.62 -39.44
CA VAL A 84 12.63 -7.68 -38.43
C VAL A 84 11.63 -6.72 -39.06
N VAL A 85 10.39 -6.78 -38.58
CA VAL A 85 9.33 -5.86 -38.96
C VAL A 85 9.33 -4.65 -38.04
N GLY A 86 9.45 -3.45 -38.59
CA GLY A 86 9.29 -2.19 -37.86
C GLY A 86 7.90 -1.58 -38.06
N LEU A 87 7.27 -1.18 -36.96
CA LEU A 87 6.01 -0.43 -36.92
C LEU A 87 6.19 0.78 -35.98
N GLY A 88 6.50 1.95 -36.56
CA GLY A 88 7.00 3.09 -35.78
C GLY A 88 8.26 2.66 -35.00
N PRO A 89 8.30 2.87 -33.66
CA PRO A 89 9.47 2.48 -32.88
C PRO A 89 9.45 1.02 -32.39
N CYS A 90 8.41 0.24 -32.70
CA CYS A 90 8.30 -1.15 -32.27
C CYS A 90 8.94 -2.07 -33.31
N LEU A 91 9.72 -3.04 -32.85
CA LEU A 91 10.32 -4.09 -33.68
C LEU A 91 9.67 -5.44 -33.37
N LEU A 92 9.28 -6.15 -34.42
CA LEU A 92 8.61 -7.44 -34.34
C LEU A 92 9.42 -8.48 -35.12
N ARG A 93 9.49 -9.70 -34.60
CA ARG A 93 10.07 -10.85 -35.31
C ARG A 93 9.19 -12.06 -35.13
N VAL A 94 8.95 -12.80 -36.21
CA VAL A 94 8.06 -13.97 -36.22
C VAL A 94 8.84 -15.19 -36.67
N SER A 95 8.84 -16.23 -35.85
CA SER A 95 9.50 -17.51 -36.17
C SER A 95 8.52 -18.68 -36.02
N PRO A 96 8.60 -19.73 -36.87
CA PRO A 96 7.82 -20.93 -36.66
C PRO A 96 8.32 -21.67 -35.41
N ALA A 97 7.39 -22.18 -34.59
CA ALA A 97 7.73 -23.07 -33.48
C ALA A 97 8.06 -24.46 -34.05
N VAL A 98 9.29 -24.65 -34.51
CA VAL A 98 9.76 -25.95 -35.00
C VAL A 98 10.13 -26.82 -33.79
N ALA A 99 9.55 -28.03 -33.73
CA ALA A 99 10.02 -29.06 -32.80
C ALA A 99 11.44 -29.48 -33.19
N ALA A 100 12.38 -29.41 -32.24
CA ALA A 100 13.76 -29.81 -32.46
C ALA A 100 13.82 -31.24 -33.05
N PRO A 101 14.63 -31.49 -34.10
CA PRO A 101 14.83 -32.85 -34.57
C PRO A 101 15.61 -33.66 -33.53
N ALA A 102 15.15 -34.90 -33.29
CA ALA A 102 15.88 -35.86 -32.47
C ALA A 102 17.21 -36.22 -33.15
N GLU A 103 18.33 -35.83 -32.56
CA GLU A 103 19.67 -36.26 -33.00
C GLU A 103 19.98 -37.68 -32.50
N ALA A 104 20.36 -38.54 -33.44
CA ALA A 104 21.04 -39.81 -33.22
C ALA A 104 22.58 -39.57 -33.07
N PRO A 105 23.34 -40.50 -32.46
CA PRO A 105 24.58 -40.17 -31.76
C PRO A 105 25.81 -40.09 -32.67
N ALA A 106 26.71 -39.14 -32.39
CA ALA A 106 28.07 -39.12 -32.90
C ALA A 106 29.09 -39.15 -31.75
N SER A 107 30.14 -39.95 -31.96
CA SER A 107 31.26 -40.32 -31.08
C SER A 107 32.22 -39.16 -30.69
N PRO A 108 33.07 -39.34 -29.65
CA PRO A 108 33.56 -38.25 -28.80
C PRO A 108 34.94 -37.69 -29.18
N THR A 109 35.20 -36.45 -28.78
CA THR A 109 36.54 -35.86 -28.63
C THR A 109 36.82 -35.54 -27.15
N PRO A 110 38.09 -35.59 -26.69
CA PRO A 110 38.44 -35.73 -25.28
C PRO A 110 38.40 -34.39 -24.50
N PRO A 111 38.27 -34.44 -23.15
CA PRO A 111 38.05 -33.26 -22.34
C PRO A 111 39.36 -32.53 -21.96
N PRO A 112 39.33 -31.23 -21.66
CA PRO A 112 40.40 -30.57 -20.92
C PRO A 112 40.31 -30.92 -19.42
N LEU A 113 41.47 -30.92 -18.76
CA LEU A 113 41.69 -31.28 -17.36
C LEU A 113 40.90 -30.40 -16.36
N PRO A 114 40.53 -30.94 -15.19
CA PRO A 114 39.61 -30.29 -14.25
C PRO A 114 40.32 -29.26 -13.36
N GLY A 115 39.67 -28.12 -13.15
CA GLY A 115 39.94 -27.23 -12.01
C GLY A 115 39.37 -27.82 -10.70
N PRO A 116 39.82 -27.32 -9.52
CA PRO A 116 39.49 -27.90 -8.23
C PRO A 116 37.99 -27.78 -7.91
N PRO A 117 37.42 -28.71 -7.10
CA PRO A 117 35.99 -28.82 -6.91
C PRO A 117 35.45 -27.62 -6.12
N ARG A 118 34.49 -26.89 -6.71
CA ARG A 118 33.58 -26.04 -5.94
C ARG A 118 32.55 -26.95 -5.27
N ALA A 119 32.40 -26.79 -3.96
CA ALA A 119 31.33 -27.42 -3.20
C ALA A 119 29.96 -27.07 -3.79
N PRO A 120 28.98 -28.00 -3.77
CA PRO A 120 27.64 -27.72 -4.26
C PRO A 120 27.01 -26.61 -3.42
N LEU A 121 26.55 -25.55 -4.08
CA LEU A 121 25.60 -24.63 -3.45
C LEU A 121 24.31 -25.43 -3.17
N PRO A 122 23.70 -25.28 -1.99
CA PRO A 122 22.44 -25.94 -1.70
C PRO A 122 21.40 -25.46 -2.70
N VAL A 123 20.76 -26.40 -3.39
CA VAL A 123 19.53 -26.16 -4.13
C VAL A 123 18.53 -25.61 -3.12
N PRO A 124 17.91 -24.44 -3.34
CA PRO A 124 16.82 -24.01 -2.49
C PRO A 124 15.75 -25.09 -2.57
N ALA A 125 15.32 -25.60 -1.42
CA ALA A 125 14.12 -26.42 -1.37
C ALA A 125 13.02 -25.65 -2.08
N VAL A 126 12.40 -26.27 -3.09
CA VAL A 126 11.17 -25.76 -3.68
C VAL A 126 10.16 -25.78 -2.55
N GLU A 127 9.95 -24.64 -1.90
CA GLU A 127 8.83 -24.45 -1.00
C GLU A 127 7.57 -24.83 -1.79
N PRO A 128 6.68 -25.68 -1.23
CA PRO A 128 5.41 -25.93 -1.87
C PRO A 128 4.75 -24.57 -2.11
N ARG A 129 4.32 -24.32 -3.37
CA ARG A 129 3.53 -23.14 -3.69
C ARG A 129 2.48 -22.97 -2.59
N PRO A 130 2.31 -21.76 -2.02
CA PRO A 130 1.17 -21.51 -1.15
C PRO A 130 -0.07 -22.02 -1.88
N PRO A 131 -0.99 -22.73 -1.18
CA PRO A 131 -2.25 -23.09 -1.80
C PRO A 131 -2.82 -21.83 -2.43
N GLU A 132 -3.17 -21.91 -3.72
CA GLU A 132 -3.89 -20.85 -4.43
C GLU A 132 -5.01 -20.41 -3.48
N PRO A 133 -5.09 -19.11 -3.11
CA PRO A 133 -6.10 -18.67 -2.18
C PRO A 133 -7.43 -19.14 -2.75
N ALA A 134 -8.15 -19.95 -1.96
CA ALA A 134 -9.44 -20.47 -2.37
C ALA A 134 -10.24 -19.29 -2.94
N PRO A 135 -10.86 -19.42 -4.13
CA PRO A 135 -11.69 -18.34 -4.65
C PRO A 135 -12.63 -17.93 -3.54
N MET A 136 -12.52 -16.67 -3.12
CA MET A 136 -13.39 -16.13 -2.08
C MET A 136 -14.82 -16.47 -2.48
N PRO A 137 -15.66 -16.93 -1.54
CA PRO A 137 -17.02 -17.30 -1.87
C PRO A 137 -17.65 -16.13 -2.62
N ALA A 138 -18.09 -16.38 -3.85
CA ALA A 138 -18.99 -15.48 -4.53
C ALA A 138 -20.13 -15.19 -3.54
N PRO A 139 -20.64 -13.94 -3.48
CA PRO A 139 -21.76 -13.65 -2.60
C PRO A 139 -22.84 -14.72 -2.82
N ASP A 140 -23.27 -15.34 -1.72
CA ASP A 140 -24.33 -16.35 -1.72
C ASP A 140 -25.48 -15.84 -2.61
N PRO A 141 -26.13 -16.69 -3.43
CA PRO A 141 -27.24 -16.25 -4.26
C PRO A 141 -28.23 -15.51 -3.36
N ALA A 142 -28.39 -14.22 -3.66
CA ALA A 142 -29.00 -13.23 -2.77
C ALA A 142 -30.20 -13.81 -2.04
N ASP A 143 -30.16 -13.80 -0.70
CA ASP A 143 -31.31 -14.12 0.14
C ASP A 143 -32.55 -13.43 -0.47
N PRO A 144 -33.59 -14.18 -0.88
CA PRO A 144 -34.78 -13.61 -1.51
C PRO A 144 -35.40 -12.50 -0.66
N MET A 145 -35.27 -12.58 0.67
CA MET A 145 -35.72 -11.54 1.58
C MET A 145 -34.85 -10.28 1.47
N ALA A 146 -33.53 -10.41 1.35
CA ALA A 146 -32.60 -9.30 1.17
C ALA A 146 -32.84 -8.58 -0.16
N ALA A 147 -33.15 -9.31 -1.23
CA ALA A 147 -33.50 -8.72 -2.53
C ALA A 147 -34.79 -7.88 -2.45
N ILE A 148 -35.84 -8.40 -1.80
CA ILE A 148 -37.10 -7.66 -1.57
C ILE A 148 -36.85 -6.42 -0.72
N LEU A 149 -36.04 -6.54 0.33
CA LEU A 149 -35.72 -5.45 1.24
C LEU A 149 -34.93 -4.34 0.54
N ARG A 150 -34.03 -4.70 -0.38
CA ARG A 150 -33.31 -3.75 -1.25
C ARG A 150 -34.25 -3.02 -2.19
N GLU A 151 -35.21 -3.71 -2.81
CA GLU A 151 -36.20 -3.08 -3.69
C GLU A 151 -37.07 -2.05 -2.94
N ILE A 152 -37.49 -2.41 -1.72
CA ILE A 152 -38.26 -1.50 -0.85
C ILE A 152 -37.41 -0.29 -0.45
N LYS A 153 -36.13 -0.48 -0.11
CA LYS A 153 -35.21 0.64 0.18
C LYS A 153 -35.07 1.57 -1.01
N ASN A 154 -34.84 1.03 -2.21
CA ASN A 154 -34.74 1.81 -3.45
C ASN A 154 -36.01 2.63 -3.69
N GLN A 155 -37.19 2.03 -3.51
CA GLN A 155 -38.46 2.73 -3.67
C GLN A 155 -38.59 3.89 -2.67
N ILE A 156 -38.30 3.66 -1.39
CA ILE A 156 -38.40 4.68 -0.35
C ILE A 156 -37.37 5.80 -0.59
N HIS A 157 -36.15 5.45 -1.00
CA HIS A 157 -35.08 6.40 -1.26
C HIS A 157 -35.40 7.31 -2.45
N GLY A 158 -35.86 6.74 -3.58
CA GLY A 158 -36.29 7.50 -4.74
C GLY A 158 -37.44 8.46 -4.42
N GLU A 159 -38.40 8.01 -3.62
CA GLU A 159 -39.53 8.84 -3.17
C GLU A 159 -39.10 9.93 -2.18
N LEU A 160 -38.10 9.67 -1.33
CA LEU A 160 -37.51 10.66 -0.45
C LEU A 160 -36.84 11.79 -1.25
N ILE A 161 -36.01 11.44 -2.24
CA ILE A 161 -35.32 12.42 -3.10
C ILE A 161 -36.35 13.30 -3.79
N GLN A 162 -37.34 12.72 -4.46
CA GLN A 162 -38.39 13.48 -5.14
C GLN A 162 -39.11 14.43 -4.20
N ARG A 163 -39.53 13.96 -3.01
CA ARG A 163 -40.25 14.78 -2.02
C ARG A 163 -39.36 15.88 -1.39
N LEU A 164 -38.05 15.68 -1.31
CA LEU A 164 -37.09 16.69 -0.82
C LEU A 164 -36.72 17.72 -1.89
N ASP A 165 -36.48 17.30 -3.13
CA ASP A 165 -36.13 18.19 -4.25
C ASP A 165 -37.30 19.09 -4.65
N LEU A 166 -38.53 18.56 -4.72
CA LEU A 166 -39.75 19.36 -4.92
C LEU A 166 -39.86 20.49 -3.88
N LYS A 167 -39.49 20.22 -2.62
CA LYS A 167 -39.53 21.22 -1.55
C LYS A 167 -38.34 22.19 -1.60
N ARG A 168 -37.15 21.75 -2.05
CA ARG A 168 -35.99 22.64 -2.29
C ARG A 168 -36.26 23.63 -3.41
N MET A 169 -36.93 23.22 -4.49
CA MET A 169 -37.34 24.12 -5.57
C MET A 169 -38.37 25.17 -5.13
N THR A 170 -39.15 24.88 -4.08
CA THR A 170 -40.22 25.77 -3.58
C THR A 170 -39.71 26.76 -2.52
N VAL A 171 -38.59 26.47 -1.83
CA VAL A 171 -38.07 27.28 -0.73
C VAL A 171 -36.54 27.38 -0.80
N SER A 172 -36.04 28.46 -1.36
CA SER A 172 -34.62 28.81 -1.35
C SER A 172 -34.20 29.19 0.09
N ARG A 173 -33.23 28.46 0.66
CA ARG A 173 -32.60 28.63 2.01
C ARG A 173 -33.23 27.81 3.14
N ILE A 174 -33.20 26.49 3.02
CA ILE A 174 -33.38 25.60 4.18
C ILE A 174 -32.03 25.44 4.89
N GLY A 175 -31.98 25.68 6.21
CA GLY A 175 -30.78 25.42 7.01
C GLY A 175 -30.48 23.93 7.14
N THR A 176 -29.22 23.54 7.37
CA THR A 176 -28.78 22.13 7.45
C THR A 176 -29.58 21.32 8.47
N ASN A 177 -29.92 21.91 9.62
CA ASN A 177 -30.70 21.26 10.68
C ASN A 177 -32.18 21.08 10.29
N GLU A 178 -32.80 22.07 9.65
CA GLU A 178 -34.19 21.98 9.17
C GLU A 178 -34.32 20.93 8.07
N LEU A 179 -33.33 20.83 7.18
CA LEU A 179 -33.28 19.81 6.13
C LEU A 179 -33.20 18.40 6.74
N GLN A 180 -32.35 18.19 7.74
CA GLN A 180 -32.22 16.91 8.43
C GLN A 180 -33.51 16.49 9.13
N GLN A 181 -34.17 17.41 9.84
CA GLN A 181 -35.45 17.13 10.50
C GLN A 181 -36.53 16.77 9.49
N LYS A 182 -36.62 17.54 8.40
CA LYS A 182 -37.61 17.32 7.34
C LYS A 182 -37.39 16.03 6.56
N ALA A 183 -36.14 15.62 6.36
CA ALA A 183 -35.80 14.32 5.80
C ALA A 183 -36.33 13.19 6.70
N ARG A 184 -36.09 13.25 8.03
CA ARG A 184 -36.61 12.25 8.98
C ARG A 184 -38.14 12.15 8.97
N GLU A 185 -38.82 13.30 9.01
CA GLU A 185 -40.29 13.34 8.95
C GLU A 185 -40.84 12.73 7.65
N THR A 186 -40.16 13.01 6.52
CA THR A 186 -40.54 12.48 5.22
C THR A 186 -40.31 10.97 5.14
N ILE A 187 -39.16 10.47 5.62
CA ILE A 187 -38.86 9.02 5.71
C ILE A 187 -39.93 8.31 6.55
N ARG A 188 -40.26 8.83 7.74
CA ARG A 188 -41.31 8.25 8.60
C ARG A 188 -42.66 8.16 7.89
N SER A 189 -43.02 9.22 7.16
CA SER A 189 -44.28 9.24 6.39
C SER A 189 -44.30 8.17 5.31
N ILE A 190 -43.22 8.04 4.53
CA ILE A 190 -43.12 7.03 3.47
C ILE A 190 -43.14 5.62 4.07
N ILE A 191 -42.39 5.35 5.15
CA ILE A 191 -42.40 4.03 5.82
C ILE A 191 -43.80 3.70 6.35
N ALA A 192 -44.51 4.68 6.92
CA ALA A 192 -45.89 4.49 7.38
C ALA A 192 -46.86 4.19 6.22
N GLU A 193 -46.66 4.78 5.04
CA GLU A 193 -47.42 4.48 3.82
C GLU A 193 -47.14 3.06 3.30
N VAL A 194 -45.86 2.67 3.20
CA VAL A 194 -45.43 1.31 2.80
C VAL A 194 -46.01 0.26 3.75
N ARG A 195 -46.00 0.53 5.06
CA ARG A 195 -46.59 -0.34 6.08
C ARG A 195 -48.12 -0.45 5.96
N ARG A 196 -48.83 0.66 5.74
CA ARG A 196 -50.29 0.66 5.54
C ARG A 196 -50.68 -0.15 4.32
N ASN A 197 -49.88 -0.12 3.27
CA ASN A 197 -50.10 -0.86 2.03
C ASN A 197 -49.63 -2.33 2.09
N GLN A 198 -49.25 -2.83 3.28
CA GLN A 198 -48.75 -4.21 3.50
C GLN A 198 -47.56 -4.60 2.61
N LYS A 199 -46.78 -3.62 2.12
CA LYS A 199 -45.61 -3.85 1.28
C LYS A 199 -44.32 -4.13 2.06
N LEU A 200 -44.35 -3.98 3.39
CA LEU A 200 -43.21 -4.26 4.27
C LEU A 200 -43.27 -5.71 4.77
N PRO A 201 -42.29 -6.58 4.45
CA PRO A 201 -42.22 -7.95 4.96
C PRO A 201 -42.29 -8.05 6.49
N ALA A 202 -42.90 -9.14 6.97
CA ALA A 202 -42.96 -9.43 8.41
C ALA A 202 -41.55 -9.70 8.97
N GLY A 203 -41.21 -9.05 10.08
CA GLY A 203 -39.90 -9.18 10.74
C GLY A 203 -38.92 -8.03 10.49
N ILE A 204 -39.23 -7.09 9.58
CA ILE A 204 -38.45 -5.87 9.41
C ILE A 204 -38.82 -4.87 10.50
N ASP A 205 -37.81 -4.41 11.26
CA ASP A 205 -37.97 -3.31 12.21
C ASP A 205 -38.03 -1.96 11.47
N PRO A 206 -39.16 -1.23 11.53
CA PRO A 206 -39.30 0.08 10.89
C PRO A 206 -38.30 1.12 11.41
N ALA A 207 -37.89 1.04 12.68
CA ALA A 207 -36.94 1.99 13.26
C ALA A 207 -35.54 1.78 12.69
N ARG A 208 -35.12 0.52 12.53
CA ARG A 208 -33.87 0.16 11.85
C ARG A 208 -33.88 0.62 10.39
N LEU A 209 -34.99 0.38 9.67
CA LEU A 209 -35.14 0.82 8.29
C LEU A 209 -35.11 2.36 8.14
N GLU A 210 -35.76 3.09 9.05
CA GLU A 210 -35.69 4.56 9.11
C GLU A 210 -34.25 5.04 9.27
N LYS A 211 -33.49 4.43 10.18
CA LYS A 211 -32.08 4.76 10.41
C LYS A 211 -31.25 4.51 9.15
N GLU A 212 -31.34 3.32 8.56
CA GLU A 212 -30.55 2.94 7.38
C GLU A 212 -30.80 3.89 6.21
N ILE A 213 -32.07 4.20 5.90
CA ILE A 213 -32.44 5.11 4.81
C ILE A 213 -31.98 6.55 5.11
N TYR A 214 -32.09 6.99 6.36
CA TYR A 214 -31.64 8.31 6.76
C TYR A 214 -30.12 8.46 6.65
N ASP A 215 -29.36 7.46 7.12
CA ASP A 215 -27.91 7.46 7.06
C ASP A 215 -27.42 7.42 5.60
N GLU A 216 -28.10 6.69 4.71
CA GLU A 216 -27.76 6.63 3.29
C GLU A 216 -28.11 7.91 2.52
N ALA A 217 -29.21 8.57 2.86
CA ALA A 217 -29.61 9.83 2.24
C ALA A 217 -28.82 11.04 2.75
N MET A 218 -28.49 11.08 4.04
CA MET A 218 -28.01 12.30 4.71
C MET A 218 -26.63 12.18 5.35
N ARG A 219 -26.07 10.96 5.47
CA ARG A 219 -24.78 10.69 6.14
C ARG A 219 -23.89 9.77 5.29
N LEU A 220 -23.09 8.91 5.91
CA LEU A 220 -22.17 8.00 5.21
C LEU A 220 -22.76 6.61 4.95
N GLY A 221 -24.09 6.47 5.03
CA GLY A 221 -24.78 5.20 4.79
C GLY A 221 -24.36 4.09 5.75
N PRO A 222 -24.18 2.85 5.27
CA PRO A 222 -23.74 1.72 6.09
C PRO A 222 -22.41 1.94 6.83
N LEU A 223 -21.58 2.91 6.38
CA LEU A 223 -20.28 3.18 6.98
C LEU A 223 -20.39 3.79 8.38
N GLU A 224 -21.51 4.42 8.73
CA GLU A 224 -21.72 5.04 10.05
C GLU A 224 -21.52 4.04 11.20
N ASP A 225 -22.06 2.82 11.04
CA ASP A 225 -21.95 1.78 12.07
C ASP A 225 -20.50 1.27 12.19
N PHE A 226 -19.79 1.13 11.07
CA PHE A 226 -18.39 0.71 11.07
C PHE A 226 -17.44 1.79 11.59
N LEU A 227 -17.73 3.05 11.32
CA LEU A 227 -16.98 4.19 11.85
C LEU A 227 -17.16 4.29 13.37
N ALA A 228 -18.36 4.01 13.89
CA ALA A 228 -18.65 4.01 15.33
C ALA A 228 -17.97 2.86 16.10
N ASP A 229 -17.78 1.70 15.47
CA ASP A 229 -17.20 0.51 16.11
C ASP A 229 -15.67 0.62 16.32
N GLU A 230 -15.22 0.81 17.56
CA GLU A 230 -13.80 0.99 17.90
C GLU A 230 -12.91 -0.23 17.59
N ALA A 231 -13.48 -1.43 17.42
CA ALA A 231 -12.71 -2.62 17.06
C ALA A 231 -12.34 -2.70 15.56
N ILE A 232 -12.95 -1.84 14.72
CA ILE A 232 -12.64 -1.73 13.29
C ILE A 232 -11.55 -0.69 13.07
N THR A 233 -10.50 -1.05 12.32
CA THR A 233 -9.35 -0.19 11.98
C THR A 233 -9.39 0.32 10.54
N GLU A 234 -9.89 -0.48 9.60
CA GLU A 234 -10.02 -0.11 8.19
C GLU A 234 -11.38 -0.53 7.63
N ILE A 235 -11.90 0.24 6.68
CA ILE A 235 -13.15 -0.05 5.96
C ILE A 235 -12.85 0.05 4.46
N MET A 236 -13.23 -0.96 3.67
CA MET A 236 -13.01 -0.99 2.23
C MET A 236 -14.32 -1.30 1.53
N VAL A 237 -14.72 -0.45 0.59
CA VAL A 237 -15.90 -0.60 -0.26
C VAL A 237 -15.40 -0.87 -1.67
N ASN A 238 -15.70 -2.06 -2.19
CA ASN A 238 -15.31 -2.51 -3.53
C ASN A 238 -16.55 -2.54 -4.43
N GLY A 239 -17.09 -1.37 -4.73
CA GLY A 239 -18.43 -1.22 -5.31
C GLY A 239 -19.55 -1.43 -4.27
N PRO A 240 -20.82 -1.29 -4.67
CA PRO A 240 -21.94 -1.25 -3.74
C PRO A 240 -22.22 -2.59 -3.05
N GLY A 241 -21.87 -3.71 -3.70
CA GLY A 241 -22.19 -5.04 -3.20
C GLY A 241 -21.19 -5.64 -2.21
N GLN A 242 -20.03 -5.02 -2.00
CA GLN A 242 -18.96 -5.61 -1.19
C GLN A 242 -18.33 -4.59 -0.26
N VAL A 243 -18.58 -4.75 1.04
CA VAL A 243 -17.94 -3.95 2.10
C VAL A 243 -17.13 -4.87 3.00
N PHE A 244 -15.82 -4.63 3.08
CA PHE A 244 -14.88 -5.30 3.95
C PHE A 244 -14.48 -4.41 5.12
N VAL A 245 -14.14 -5.02 6.24
CA VAL A 245 -13.58 -4.32 7.39
C VAL A 245 -12.34 -5.06 7.90
N GLU A 246 -11.36 -4.33 8.42
CA GLU A 246 -10.30 -4.91 9.22
C GLU A 246 -10.70 -4.85 10.69
N ARG A 247 -10.82 -6.03 11.33
CA ARG A 247 -11.10 -6.19 12.75
C ARG A 247 -10.02 -7.05 13.38
N ASN A 248 -9.40 -6.56 14.46
CA ASN A 248 -8.32 -7.28 15.15
C ASN A 248 -7.19 -7.77 14.21
N GLY A 249 -6.85 -6.97 13.19
CA GLY A 249 -5.80 -7.29 12.22
C GLY A 249 -6.18 -8.27 11.12
N ARG A 250 -7.46 -8.70 11.04
CA ARG A 250 -7.99 -9.60 10.02
C ARG A 250 -9.02 -8.89 9.15
N ILE A 251 -8.92 -9.08 7.84
CA ILE A 251 -9.90 -8.56 6.87
C ILE A 251 -11.05 -9.54 6.77
N GLU A 252 -12.27 -9.05 6.96
CA GLU A 252 -13.52 -9.83 6.87
C GLU A 252 -14.52 -9.15 5.92
N LEU A 253 -15.23 -9.94 5.11
CA LEU A 253 -16.36 -9.46 4.33
C LEU A 253 -17.54 -9.25 5.28
N THR A 254 -18.15 -8.07 5.22
CA THR A 254 -19.35 -7.77 6.02
C THR A 254 -20.62 -8.18 5.29
N GLY A 255 -21.73 -8.29 6.04
CA GLY A 255 -23.06 -8.49 5.45
C GLY A 255 -23.74 -7.18 5.01
N GLN A 256 -23.07 -6.03 5.10
CA GLN A 256 -23.65 -4.73 4.73
C GLN A 256 -23.29 -4.39 3.29
N THR A 257 -24.26 -3.80 2.58
CA THR A 257 -24.11 -3.35 1.18
C THR A 257 -24.72 -1.97 1.00
N PHE A 258 -24.27 -1.25 -0.03
CA PHE A 258 -24.97 -0.08 -0.55
C PHE A 258 -26.05 -0.50 -1.55
N MET A 259 -26.99 0.40 -1.84
CA MET A 259 -28.06 0.13 -2.82
C MET A 259 -27.52 -0.02 -4.25
N ASP A 260 -26.65 0.89 -4.66
CA ASP A 260 -26.11 1.06 -6.01
C ASP A 260 -24.86 1.95 -6.03
N ASP A 261 -24.27 2.11 -7.22
CA ASP A 261 -23.10 2.97 -7.45
C ASP A 261 -23.38 4.44 -7.12
N GLU A 262 -24.58 4.94 -7.41
CA GLU A 262 -24.97 6.33 -7.12
C GLU A 262 -24.94 6.62 -5.61
N SER A 263 -25.34 5.64 -4.79
CA SER A 263 -25.29 5.75 -3.33
C SER A 263 -23.87 5.87 -2.80
N VAL A 264 -22.94 5.07 -3.34
CA VAL A 264 -21.51 5.16 -2.98
C VAL A 264 -20.93 6.50 -3.46
N LEU A 265 -21.24 6.94 -4.67
CA LEU A 265 -20.83 8.25 -5.20
C LEU A 265 -21.33 9.40 -4.32
N GLY A 266 -22.59 9.36 -3.90
CA GLY A 266 -23.16 10.35 -2.99
C GLY A 266 -22.46 10.41 -1.64
N VAL A 267 -21.98 9.26 -1.12
CA VAL A 267 -21.12 9.23 0.07
C VAL A 267 -19.77 9.88 -0.21
N ILE A 268 -19.12 9.57 -1.33
CA ILE A 268 -17.84 10.19 -1.70
C ILE A 268 -18.00 11.72 -1.79
N GLU A 269 -19.03 12.21 -2.47
CA GLU A 269 -19.33 13.64 -2.59
C GLU A 269 -19.50 14.32 -1.23
N ARG A 270 -20.22 13.69 -0.30
CA ARG A 270 -20.39 14.21 1.07
C ARG A 270 -19.09 14.26 1.86
N ILE A 271 -18.14 13.37 1.58
CA ILE A 271 -16.81 13.39 2.20
C ILE A 271 -15.95 14.52 1.62
N VAL A 272 -15.95 14.70 0.29
CA VAL A 272 -15.01 15.63 -0.37
C VAL A 272 -15.49 17.09 -0.41
N ALA A 273 -16.81 17.32 -0.47
CA ALA A 273 -17.38 18.65 -0.65
C ALA A 273 -16.99 19.65 0.47
N PRO A 274 -17.01 19.29 1.78
CA PRO A 274 -16.62 20.22 2.84
C PRO A 274 -15.14 20.65 2.80
N ILE A 275 -14.28 19.84 2.17
CA ILE A 275 -12.83 20.05 2.08
C ILE A 275 -12.47 20.86 0.82
N GLY A 276 -13.46 21.18 -0.01
CA GLY A 276 -13.25 21.85 -1.30
C GLY A 276 -12.52 20.97 -2.33
N ARG A 277 -12.59 19.65 -2.17
CA ARG A 277 -12.08 18.67 -3.14
C ARG A 277 -13.20 18.25 -4.10
N ARG A 278 -12.82 17.76 -5.27
CA ARG A 278 -13.73 17.24 -6.30
C ARG A 278 -13.26 15.88 -6.77
N ILE A 279 -14.24 15.09 -7.20
CA ILE A 279 -14.04 13.80 -7.86
C ILE A 279 -15.07 13.72 -8.99
N ASP A 280 -14.60 13.46 -10.21
CA ASP A 280 -15.41 13.34 -11.42
C ASP A 280 -14.62 12.55 -12.47
N GLU A 281 -15.16 12.32 -13.66
CA GLU A 281 -14.48 11.53 -14.70
C GLU A 281 -13.13 12.13 -15.15
N SER A 282 -12.92 13.44 -14.98
CA SER A 282 -11.65 14.10 -15.30
C SER A 282 -10.62 13.97 -14.18
N GLN A 283 -11.09 13.89 -12.93
CA GLN A 283 -10.28 13.58 -11.74
C GLN A 283 -10.91 12.41 -10.96
N PRO A 284 -10.76 11.16 -11.46
CA PRO A 284 -11.53 10.01 -10.99
C PRO A 284 -11.00 9.38 -9.69
N TYR A 285 -10.15 10.09 -8.93
CA TYR A 285 -9.66 9.65 -7.63
C TYR A 285 -9.35 10.85 -6.73
N VAL A 286 -9.42 10.62 -5.41
CA VAL A 286 -9.20 11.68 -4.41
C VAL A 286 -8.74 11.11 -3.07
N ASP A 287 -7.87 11.85 -2.41
CA ASP A 287 -7.54 11.67 -0.99
C ASP A 287 -8.22 12.76 -0.16
N ALA A 288 -8.84 12.37 0.94
CA ALA A 288 -9.66 13.21 1.79
C ALA A 288 -9.53 12.81 3.28
N ARG A 289 -10.20 13.57 4.15
CA ARG A 289 -10.29 13.28 5.58
C ARG A 289 -11.70 13.48 6.11
N LEU A 290 -12.10 12.58 7.00
CA LEU A 290 -13.30 12.76 7.80
C LEU A 290 -13.06 13.73 8.97
N PRO A 291 -14.13 14.30 9.55
CA PRO A 291 -14.02 15.22 10.69
C PRO A 291 -13.35 14.62 11.93
N ASP A 292 -13.39 13.30 12.09
CA ASP A 292 -12.73 12.57 13.19
C ASP A 292 -11.23 12.36 12.96
N GLY A 293 -10.69 12.77 11.81
CA GLY A 293 -9.29 12.60 11.41
C GLY A 293 -9.02 11.35 10.56
N SER A 294 -10.01 10.49 10.35
CA SER A 294 -9.85 9.29 9.52
C SER A 294 -9.52 9.66 8.07
N ARG A 295 -8.59 8.91 7.46
CA ARG A 295 -8.13 9.16 6.08
C ARG A 295 -9.02 8.40 5.11
N VAL A 296 -9.38 9.04 4.00
CA VAL A 296 -10.23 8.44 2.97
C VAL A 296 -9.52 8.53 1.62
N ASN A 297 -9.44 7.40 0.93
CA ASN A 297 -9.13 7.34 -0.49
C ASN A 297 -10.38 6.89 -1.24
N ALA A 298 -10.71 7.54 -2.35
CA ALA A 298 -11.80 7.12 -3.21
C ALA A 298 -11.38 7.12 -4.67
N ILE A 299 -11.92 6.19 -5.45
CA ILE A 299 -11.66 6.01 -6.88
C ILE A 299 -12.97 5.62 -7.59
N ILE A 300 -13.22 6.22 -8.75
CA ILE A 300 -14.47 6.05 -9.51
C ILE A 300 -14.17 5.66 -10.96
N ALA A 301 -15.23 5.42 -11.75
CA ALA A 301 -15.12 5.25 -13.19
C ALA A 301 -14.48 6.49 -13.85
N PRO A 302 -13.70 6.34 -14.94
CA PRO A 302 -13.43 5.10 -15.68
C PRO A 302 -12.27 4.25 -15.11
N LEU A 303 -11.61 4.66 -14.02
CA LEU A 303 -10.45 3.92 -13.49
C LEU A 303 -10.84 2.66 -12.71
N SER A 304 -11.92 2.73 -11.95
CA SER A 304 -12.49 1.55 -11.31
C SER A 304 -13.52 0.88 -12.22
N LEU A 305 -13.26 -0.37 -12.61
CA LEU A 305 -14.13 -1.16 -13.48
C LEU A 305 -15.26 -1.86 -12.73
N ILE A 306 -15.24 -1.83 -11.40
CA ILE A 306 -16.20 -2.51 -10.52
C ILE A 306 -17.16 -1.54 -9.83
N GLY A 307 -17.25 -0.31 -10.34
CA GLY A 307 -17.98 0.79 -9.70
C GLY A 307 -17.09 1.62 -8.75
N PRO A 308 -17.67 2.57 -8.02
CA PRO A 308 -16.95 3.43 -7.08
C PRO A 308 -16.39 2.65 -5.89
N CYS A 309 -15.14 2.92 -5.52
CA CYS A 309 -14.47 2.29 -4.39
C CYS A 309 -14.04 3.32 -3.36
N ILE A 310 -14.09 2.93 -2.08
CA ILE A 310 -13.70 3.76 -0.94
C ILE A 310 -12.79 2.94 -0.02
N THR A 311 -11.68 3.50 0.41
CA THR A 311 -10.87 2.96 1.51
C THR A 311 -10.79 3.99 2.62
N ILE A 312 -11.25 3.63 3.81
CA ILE A 312 -11.18 4.47 5.01
C ILE A 312 -10.22 3.82 6.00
N ARG A 313 -9.16 4.54 6.36
CA ARG A 313 -8.27 4.18 7.47
C ARG A 313 -8.68 5.00 8.68
N LYS A 314 -9.21 4.33 9.70
CA LYS A 314 -9.77 5.00 10.86
C LYS A 314 -8.68 5.58 11.74
N PHE A 315 -8.93 6.79 12.23
CA PHE A 315 -8.06 7.39 13.22
C PHE A 315 -8.31 6.76 14.59
N SER A 316 -7.30 6.07 15.15
CA SER A 316 -7.43 5.47 16.47
C SER A 316 -7.61 6.55 17.54
N LYS A 317 -8.71 6.51 18.30
CA LYS A 317 -8.96 7.46 19.40
C LYS A 317 -8.01 7.26 20.58
N ARG A 318 -7.64 6.00 20.87
CA ARG A 318 -6.73 5.61 21.93
C ARG A 318 -5.30 5.49 21.41
N ALA A 319 -4.36 6.18 22.07
CA ALA A 319 -2.93 5.93 21.89
C ALA A 319 -2.52 4.69 22.69
N LEU A 320 -1.83 3.75 22.07
CA LEU A 320 -1.27 2.59 22.77
C LEU A 320 -0.11 3.03 23.68
N THR A 321 0.05 2.32 24.80
CA THR A 321 1.11 2.56 25.77
C THR A 321 2.20 1.48 25.72
N VAL A 322 3.28 1.70 26.46
CA VAL A 322 4.35 0.71 26.64
C VAL A 322 3.80 -0.56 27.31
N ASP A 323 2.93 -0.40 28.30
CA ASP A 323 2.31 -1.52 29.02
C ASP A 323 1.37 -2.31 28.11
N ASP A 324 0.68 -1.64 27.18
CA ASP A 324 -0.12 -2.33 26.15
C ASP A 324 0.76 -3.23 25.28
N PHE A 325 1.92 -2.74 24.82
CA PHE A 325 2.85 -3.54 24.00
C PHE A 325 3.43 -4.74 24.77
N ILE A 326 3.68 -4.59 26.07
CA ILE A 326 4.11 -5.70 26.93
C ILE A 326 2.96 -6.71 27.10
N ALA A 327 1.74 -6.24 27.36
CA ALA A 327 0.56 -7.10 27.53
C ALA A 327 0.20 -7.87 26.24
N PHE A 328 0.40 -7.26 25.07
CA PHE A 328 0.24 -7.92 23.78
C PHE A 328 1.40 -8.86 23.44
N GLY A 329 2.48 -8.83 24.22
CA GLY A 329 3.73 -9.55 23.97
C GLY A 329 4.42 -9.09 22.69
N THR A 330 4.22 -7.83 22.28
CA THR A 330 4.87 -7.22 21.10
C THR A 330 6.38 -7.06 21.33
N TRP A 331 6.77 -6.79 22.58
CA TRP A 331 8.15 -6.82 23.07
C TRP A 331 8.19 -7.23 24.54
N THR A 332 9.37 -7.47 25.11
CA THR A 332 9.54 -7.73 26.54
C THR A 332 9.74 -6.44 27.34
N ARG A 333 9.54 -6.48 28.66
CA ARG A 333 9.85 -5.36 29.55
C ARG A 333 11.32 -4.95 29.47
N SER A 334 12.23 -5.93 29.39
CA SER A 334 13.66 -5.71 29.24
C SER A 334 14.01 -4.95 27.96
N ALA A 335 13.40 -5.33 26.84
CA ALA A 335 13.57 -4.63 25.56
C ALA A 335 12.97 -3.22 25.59
N ALA A 336 11.81 -3.04 26.22
CA ALA A 336 11.19 -1.73 26.40
C ALA A 336 12.08 -0.79 27.24
N GLU A 337 12.68 -1.28 28.32
CA GLU A 337 13.60 -0.49 29.15
C GLU A 337 14.88 -0.12 28.39
N PHE A 338 15.43 -1.06 27.61
CA PHE A 338 16.57 -0.77 26.72
C PHE A 338 16.24 0.34 25.72
N LEU A 339 15.11 0.24 25.01
CA LEU A 339 14.69 1.25 24.03
C LEU A 339 14.40 2.60 24.70
N ARG A 340 13.83 2.61 25.91
CA ARG A 340 13.66 3.82 26.73
C ARG A 340 15.00 4.52 26.96
N LEU A 341 16.02 3.77 27.40
CA LEU A 341 17.35 4.31 27.63
C LEU A 341 18.01 4.82 26.34
N CYS A 342 17.81 4.13 25.21
CA CYS A 342 18.26 4.61 23.90
C CYS A 342 17.63 5.95 23.52
N VAL A 343 16.32 6.12 23.73
CA VAL A 343 15.62 7.40 23.49
C VAL A 343 16.17 8.51 24.40
N LEU A 344 16.37 8.22 25.70
CA LEU A 344 16.97 9.17 26.65
C LEU A 344 18.41 9.55 26.28
N MET A 345 19.16 8.61 25.72
CA MET A 345 20.51 8.85 25.20
C MET A 345 20.53 9.63 23.88
N ARG A 346 19.37 10.00 23.33
CA ARG A 346 19.24 10.63 22.00
C ARG A 346 19.84 9.74 20.90
N LYS A 347 19.60 8.43 20.96
CA LYS A 347 19.89 7.52 19.85
C LYS A 347 18.90 7.72 18.71
N ASN A 348 19.40 7.77 17.48
CA ASN A 348 18.58 7.86 16.27
C ASN A 348 18.01 6.48 15.94
N ILE A 349 16.68 6.37 15.88
CA ILE A 349 15.98 5.09 15.74
C ILE A 349 15.11 5.11 14.49
N VAL A 350 15.30 4.10 13.63
CA VAL A 350 14.44 3.82 12.49
C VAL A 350 13.49 2.68 12.84
N VAL A 351 12.19 2.93 12.78
CA VAL A 351 11.16 1.91 12.91
C VAL A 351 10.82 1.35 11.53
N ALA A 352 10.99 0.06 11.33
CA ALA A 352 10.85 -0.59 10.03
C ALA A 352 9.76 -1.67 10.05
N GLY A 353 9.23 -2.00 8.87
CA GLY A 353 8.20 -3.03 8.71
C GLY A 353 7.31 -2.83 7.48
N GLY A 354 6.58 -3.89 7.12
CA GLY A 354 5.64 -3.89 6.00
C GLY A 354 4.43 -2.97 6.19
N THR A 355 3.57 -2.86 5.18
CA THR A 355 2.26 -2.18 5.29
C THR A 355 1.40 -2.81 6.38
N GLY A 356 0.75 -2.00 7.20
CA GLY A 356 -0.15 -2.47 8.27
C GLY A 356 0.55 -3.16 9.47
N SER A 357 1.88 -3.14 9.52
CA SER A 357 2.67 -3.78 10.59
C SER A 357 2.59 -3.08 11.94
N GLY A 358 2.29 -1.77 11.99
CA GLY A 358 2.24 -0.99 13.23
C GLY A 358 3.28 0.11 13.38
N LYS A 359 4.19 0.31 12.41
CA LYS A 359 5.33 1.26 12.49
C LYS A 359 5.03 2.60 13.16
N THR A 360 4.04 3.33 12.67
CA THR A 360 3.69 4.66 13.22
C THR A 360 3.21 4.56 14.67
N THR A 361 2.51 3.49 15.01
CA THR A 361 2.06 3.20 16.38
C THR A 361 3.24 2.90 17.30
N LEU A 362 4.17 2.04 16.87
CA LEU A 362 5.41 1.77 17.60
C LEU A 362 6.27 3.02 17.75
N LEU A 363 6.42 3.84 16.69
CA LEU A 363 7.09 5.13 16.76
C LEU A 363 6.42 6.04 17.81
N ASN A 364 5.09 6.09 17.84
CA ASN A 364 4.36 6.90 18.81
C ASN A 364 4.62 6.43 20.25
N VAL A 365 4.68 5.12 20.50
CA VAL A 365 5.05 4.57 21.82
C VAL A 365 6.48 4.95 22.20
N LEU A 366 7.44 4.78 21.28
CA LEU A 366 8.84 5.17 21.50
C LEU A 366 8.97 6.68 21.77
N SER A 367 8.19 7.50 21.06
CA SER A 367 8.18 8.95 21.26
C SER A 367 7.73 9.35 22.67
N GLY A 368 6.95 8.50 23.36
CA GLY A 368 6.56 8.70 24.76
C GLY A 368 7.74 8.68 25.74
N PHE A 369 8.88 8.10 25.36
CA PHE A 369 10.10 8.13 26.17
C PHE A 369 10.90 9.42 26.03
N ILE A 370 10.55 10.30 25.09
CA ILE A 370 11.26 11.57 24.89
C ILE A 370 11.01 12.49 26.10
N PRO A 371 12.07 13.08 26.70
CA PRO A 371 11.92 13.99 27.83
C PRO A 371 10.97 15.17 27.53
N PRO A 372 10.20 15.65 28.53
CA PRO A 372 9.28 16.78 28.34
C PRO A 372 9.98 18.12 28.07
N THR A 373 11.30 18.19 28.28
CA THR A 373 12.14 19.37 28.02
C THR A 373 12.55 19.51 26.56
N ASP A 374 12.48 18.45 25.77
CA ASP A 374 12.89 18.47 24.37
C ASP A 374 11.85 19.21 23.52
N ARG A 375 12.31 20.09 22.63
CA ARG A 375 11.50 20.71 21.58
C ARG A 375 11.44 19.80 20.36
N ILE A 376 10.25 19.31 20.04
CA ILE A 376 10.07 18.27 19.01
C ILE A 376 9.32 18.86 17.82
N VAL A 377 9.79 18.59 16.61
CA VAL A 377 9.07 18.88 15.36
C VAL A 377 8.69 17.55 14.70
N THR A 378 7.39 17.32 14.53
CA THR A 378 6.84 16.17 13.81
C THR A 378 6.48 16.59 12.38
N ILE A 379 6.79 15.74 11.41
CA ILE A 379 6.56 15.99 9.99
C ILE A 379 5.94 14.74 9.38
N GLU A 380 4.73 14.85 8.86
CA GLU A 380 3.98 13.70 8.34
C GLU A 380 3.28 14.08 7.03
N ASP A 381 3.05 13.11 6.13
CA ASP A 381 2.14 13.36 5.00
C ASP A 381 0.73 13.67 5.49
N ALA A 382 0.35 13.02 6.59
CA ALA A 382 -0.88 13.27 7.27
C ALA A 382 -0.70 13.04 8.78
N ALA A 383 -1.08 13.99 9.62
CA ALA A 383 -0.71 13.96 11.02
C ALA A 383 -1.38 12.83 11.82
N GLU A 384 -0.65 11.75 12.09
CA GLU A 384 -1.06 10.59 12.90
C GLU A 384 -0.41 10.60 14.30
N LEU A 385 0.80 11.15 14.42
CA LEU A 385 1.55 11.15 15.66
C LEU A 385 0.90 12.04 16.72
N ARG A 386 0.89 11.53 17.96
CA ARG A 386 0.28 12.14 19.14
C ARG A 386 1.26 12.08 20.31
N LEU A 387 2.18 13.03 20.29
CA LEU A 387 3.17 13.20 21.35
C LEU A 387 2.54 13.89 22.56
N VAL A 388 2.91 13.41 23.74
CA VAL A 388 2.40 13.90 25.04
C VAL A 388 3.24 15.04 25.62
N GLN A 389 4.40 15.32 25.03
CA GLN A 389 5.31 16.36 25.47
C GLN A 389 4.70 17.75 25.26
N PRO A 390 4.98 18.73 26.14
CA PRO A 390 4.39 20.06 26.04
C PRO A 390 4.93 20.85 24.84
N HIS A 391 6.18 20.62 24.44
CA HIS A 391 6.86 21.42 23.42
C HIS A 391 6.91 20.70 22.05
N VAL A 392 5.74 20.48 21.45
CA VAL A 392 5.61 19.78 20.15
C VAL A 392 5.07 20.72 19.08
N ILE A 393 5.72 20.75 17.91
CA ILE A 393 5.21 21.40 16.70
C ILE A 393 4.86 20.31 15.68
N ARG A 394 3.64 20.37 15.15
CA ARG A 394 3.11 19.40 14.18
C ARG A 394 3.05 20.02 12.80
N LEU A 395 3.79 19.46 11.86
CA LEU A 395 3.83 19.88 10.47
C LEU A 395 3.26 18.77 9.59
N GLU A 396 2.48 19.17 8.60
CA GLU A 396 1.84 18.26 7.66
C GLU A 396 2.17 18.67 6.23
N ALA A 397 2.55 17.70 5.40
CA ALA A 397 2.76 17.94 3.98
C ALA A 397 1.44 18.34 3.33
N ARG A 398 1.54 19.13 2.26
CA ARG A 398 0.37 19.55 1.49
C ARG A 398 0.52 19.04 0.06
N PRO A 399 -0.37 18.17 -0.43
CA PRO A 399 -0.36 17.80 -1.85
C PRO A 399 -0.68 19.02 -2.72
N PRO A 400 -0.32 19.00 -4.01
CA PRO A 400 -0.68 20.09 -4.92
C PRO A 400 -2.20 20.31 -4.98
N ASN A 401 -2.59 21.53 -5.35
CA ASN A 401 -3.96 21.84 -5.73
C ASN A 401 -4.31 21.19 -7.08
N ILE A 402 -5.57 21.38 -7.53
CA ILE A 402 -6.08 20.81 -8.80
C ILE A 402 -5.25 21.28 -10.01
N GLU A 403 -4.64 22.47 -9.94
CA GLU A 403 -3.76 23.03 -10.97
C GLU A 403 -2.31 22.51 -10.88
N GLY A 404 -2.02 21.53 -10.01
CA GLY A 404 -0.68 20.98 -9.82
C GLY A 404 0.28 21.89 -9.03
N ARG A 405 -0.22 22.97 -8.40
CA ARG A 405 0.57 24.00 -7.73
C ARG A 405 0.46 23.96 -6.21
N GLY A 406 1.42 24.59 -5.54
CA GLY A 406 1.35 24.81 -4.08
C GLY A 406 1.60 23.55 -3.23
N ALA A 407 2.20 22.51 -3.80
CA ALA A 407 2.67 21.38 -3.02
C ALA A 407 3.72 21.84 -1.99
N ILE A 408 3.64 21.29 -0.78
CA ILE A 408 4.65 21.41 0.27
C ILE A 408 5.02 19.98 0.65
N THR A 409 6.22 19.56 0.30
CA THR A 409 6.66 18.17 0.50
C THR A 409 7.19 17.97 1.91
N ILE A 410 7.31 16.71 2.36
CA ILE A 410 8.00 16.38 3.61
C ILE A 410 9.43 16.95 3.59
N ARG A 411 10.12 16.87 2.46
CA ARG A 411 11.47 17.42 2.29
C ARG A 411 11.53 18.92 2.57
N ASP A 412 10.57 19.69 2.06
CA ASP A 412 10.48 21.13 2.31
C ASP A 412 10.29 21.42 3.80
N LEU A 413 9.45 20.63 4.47
CA LEU A 413 9.20 20.74 5.90
C LEU A 413 10.42 20.35 6.75
N VAL A 414 11.17 19.31 6.37
CA VAL A 414 12.42 18.91 7.06
C VAL A 414 13.42 20.05 7.00
N ARG A 415 13.64 20.64 5.81
CA ARG A 415 14.54 21.79 5.65
C ARG A 415 14.09 23.01 6.44
N ASN A 416 12.79 23.25 6.50
CA ASN A 416 12.24 24.33 7.31
C ASN A 416 12.42 24.06 8.82
N ALA A 417 12.22 22.81 9.25
CA ALA A 417 12.35 22.39 10.64
C ALA A 417 13.75 22.65 11.21
N LEU A 418 14.81 22.50 10.40
CA LEU A 418 16.19 22.84 10.81
C LEU A 418 16.35 24.30 11.28
N ARG A 419 15.48 25.21 10.86
CA ARG A 419 15.48 26.63 11.28
C ARG A 419 14.61 26.89 12.50
N MET A 420 13.87 25.90 12.97
CA MET A 420 12.91 26.03 14.08
C MET A 420 13.52 25.70 15.45
N ARG A 421 14.86 25.50 15.50
CA ARG A 421 15.63 25.05 16.66
C ARG A 421 15.00 23.84 17.36
N PRO A 422 14.77 22.71 16.67
CA PRO A 422 14.33 21.49 17.32
C PRO A 422 15.47 20.86 18.11
N ASP A 423 15.15 20.19 19.21
CA ASP A 423 16.01 19.18 19.81
C ASP A 423 15.93 17.87 19.03
N ARG A 424 14.75 17.54 18.50
CA ARG A 424 14.47 16.32 17.72
C ARG A 424 13.56 16.61 16.54
N ILE A 425 13.83 15.94 15.42
CA ILE A 425 12.94 15.92 14.27
C ILE A 425 12.39 14.50 14.14
N ILE A 426 11.07 14.37 14.04
CA ILE A 426 10.40 13.10 13.83
C ILE A 426 9.72 13.15 12.47
N VAL A 427 10.17 12.30 11.55
CA VAL A 427 9.56 12.16 10.23
C VAL A 427 8.69 10.91 10.25
N GLY A 428 7.37 11.08 10.12
CA GLY A 428 6.39 10.01 10.26
C GLY A 428 6.66 8.82 9.35
N GLU A 429 7.04 9.06 8.10
CA GLU A 429 7.50 8.03 7.17
C GLU A 429 8.44 8.65 6.13
N CYS A 430 9.58 8.00 5.89
CA CYS A 430 10.49 8.33 4.79
C CYS A 430 10.21 7.41 3.60
N ARG A 431 9.97 8.02 2.44
CA ARG A 431 9.65 7.35 1.17
C ARG A 431 10.44 7.87 -0.03
N SER A 432 11.09 9.03 0.07
CA SER A 432 11.82 9.66 -1.03
C SER A 432 13.02 10.49 -0.56
N GLY A 433 13.40 11.50 -1.35
CA GLY A 433 14.60 12.33 -1.16
C GLY A 433 14.70 13.07 0.18
N GLU A 434 13.62 13.23 0.94
CA GLU A 434 13.66 13.72 2.32
C GLU A 434 14.55 12.89 3.24
N SER A 435 14.79 11.62 2.89
CA SER A 435 15.66 10.72 3.65
C SER A 435 17.07 11.27 3.77
N LEU A 436 17.58 11.96 2.74
CA LEU A 436 18.91 12.59 2.80
C LEU A 436 18.92 13.75 3.80
N ASP A 437 17.95 14.66 3.71
CA ASP A 437 17.86 15.81 4.62
C ASP A 437 17.64 15.35 6.07
N MET A 438 16.91 14.25 6.28
CA MET A 438 16.71 13.60 7.57
C MET A 438 18.01 12.99 8.12
N LEU A 439 18.75 12.22 7.31
CA LEU A 439 20.06 11.66 7.70
C LEU A 439 21.06 12.78 8.03
N GLN A 440 21.04 13.88 7.27
CA GLN A 440 21.85 15.05 7.57
C GLN A 440 21.46 15.66 8.91
N ALA A 441 20.16 15.84 9.19
CA ALA A 441 19.69 16.36 10.47
C ALA A 441 20.18 15.50 11.65
N MET A 442 20.09 14.17 11.51
CA MET A 442 20.58 13.18 12.48
C MET A 442 22.09 13.27 12.73
N ASN A 443 22.88 13.62 11.70
CA ASN A 443 24.32 13.82 11.81
C ASN A 443 24.69 15.22 12.30
N THR A 444 23.79 16.21 12.23
CA THR A 444 24.08 17.62 12.53
C THR A 444 23.18 18.19 13.62
N GLY A 445 23.39 17.74 14.87
CA GLY A 445 22.88 18.41 16.06
C GLY A 445 21.39 18.24 16.35
N HIS A 446 20.72 17.31 15.66
CA HIS A 446 19.32 16.91 15.92
C HIS A 446 19.24 15.42 16.25
N ASP A 447 20.18 14.95 17.07
CA ASP A 447 20.27 13.57 17.54
C ASP A 447 19.01 13.15 18.29
N GLY A 448 18.75 11.84 18.33
CA GLY A 448 17.55 11.30 18.95
C GLY A 448 16.31 11.44 18.09
N SER A 449 16.50 11.70 16.79
CA SER A 449 15.44 11.74 15.79
C SER A 449 14.87 10.34 15.55
N LEU A 450 13.58 10.28 15.24
CA LEU A 450 12.84 9.04 14.99
C LEU A 450 12.20 9.09 13.62
N THR A 451 12.15 7.96 12.92
CA THR A 451 11.44 7.88 11.65
C THR A 451 10.92 6.48 11.37
N THR A 452 10.00 6.35 10.41
CA THR A 452 9.59 5.04 9.90
C THR A 452 10.02 4.83 8.45
N VAL A 453 10.33 3.58 8.10
CA VAL A 453 10.69 3.17 6.74
C VAL A 453 9.97 1.86 6.41
N HIS A 454 9.40 1.76 5.21
CA HIS A 454 8.89 0.48 4.73
C HIS A 454 10.04 -0.44 4.30
N ALA A 455 10.23 -1.54 5.02
CA ALA A 455 11.24 -2.56 4.75
C ALA A 455 10.75 -3.92 5.26
N ASN A 456 11.25 -5.01 4.67
CA ASN A 456 10.88 -6.38 5.06
C ASN A 456 11.88 -7.01 6.03
N SER A 457 13.02 -6.36 6.24
CA SER A 457 14.05 -6.77 7.19
C SER A 457 14.85 -5.55 7.69
N PRO A 458 15.57 -5.64 8.82
CA PRO A 458 16.50 -4.59 9.24
C PRO A 458 17.57 -4.26 8.19
N ARG A 459 18.07 -5.28 7.46
CA ARG A 459 19.08 -5.08 6.40
C ARG A 459 18.50 -4.34 5.20
N ASP A 460 17.24 -4.63 4.86
CA ASP A 460 16.53 -3.96 3.75
C ASP A 460 16.40 -2.45 3.98
N VAL A 461 16.34 -2.00 5.25
CA VAL A 461 16.28 -0.57 5.60
C VAL A 461 17.46 0.19 4.98
N ILE A 462 18.65 -0.39 5.02
CA ILE A 462 19.86 0.23 4.46
C ILE A 462 19.71 0.44 2.96
N SER A 463 19.35 -0.61 2.22
CA SER A 463 19.16 -0.53 0.76
C SER A 463 18.01 0.40 0.37
N ARG A 464 16.94 0.45 1.18
CA ARG A 464 15.81 1.38 0.97
C ARG A 464 16.24 2.82 1.16
N LEU A 465 16.96 3.12 2.23
CA LEU A 465 17.48 4.47 2.48
C LEU A 465 18.49 4.89 1.42
N GLU A 466 19.40 4.00 0.97
CA GLU A 466 20.30 4.28 -0.16
C GLU A 466 19.51 4.71 -1.40
N THR A 467 18.48 3.94 -1.76
CA THR A 467 17.61 4.24 -2.90
C THR A 467 16.90 5.58 -2.74
N MET A 468 16.32 5.84 -1.57
CA MET A 468 15.60 7.09 -1.28
C MET A 468 16.52 8.31 -1.33
N VAL A 469 17.78 8.18 -0.88
CA VAL A 469 18.78 9.25 -0.99
C VAL A 469 19.10 9.56 -2.45
N LEU A 470 19.19 8.56 -3.33
CA LEU A 470 19.39 8.78 -4.77
C LEU A 470 18.21 9.54 -5.42
N MET A 471 16.99 9.38 -4.90
CA MET A 471 15.81 10.13 -5.35
C MET A 471 15.82 11.61 -4.94
N SER A 472 16.80 12.04 -4.13
CA SER A 472 16.96 13.44 -3.72
C SER A 472 17.40 14.37 -4.86
N GLY A 473 17.82 13.82 -6.00
CA GLY A 473 18.33 14.56 -7.16
C GLY A 473 19.78 15.01 -7.00
N LEU A 474 20.46 14.59 -5.93
CA LEU A 474 21.89 14.82 -5.74
C LEU A 474 22.68 13.58 -6.14
N GLU A 475 23.71 13.76 -6.96
CA GLU A 475 24.64 12.69 -7.33
C GLU A 475 25.69 12.50 -6.24
N LEU A 476 25.43 11.56 -5.33
CA LEU A 476 26.37 11.17 -4.28
C LEU A 476 26.94 9.77 -4.59
N PRO A 477 28.26 9.55 -4.43
CA PRO A 477 28.83 8.21 -4.52
C PRO A 477 28.18 7.28 -3.49
N SER A 478 27.89 6.03 -3.86
CA SER A 478 27.25 5.04 -2.96
C SER A 478 27.97 4.91 -1.60
N ARG A 479 29.31 4.98 -1.60
CA ARG A 479 30.09 4.99 -0.36
C ARG A 479 29.73 6.16 0.56
N ALA A 480 29.61 7.38 0.04
CA ALA A 480 29.24 8.55 0.84
C ALA A 480 27.83 8.43 1.42
N ILE A 481 26.90 7.84 0.66
CA ILE A 481 25.54 7.56 1.15
C ILE A 481 25.58 6.56 2.32
N ARG A 482 26.35 5.48 2.18
CA ARG A 482 26.52 4.49 3.25
C ARG A 482 27.19 5.06 4.49
N GLU A 483 28.20 5.91 4.31
CA GLU A 483 28.84 6.63 5.43
C GLU A 483 27.84 7.53 6.16
N GLN A 484 26.97 8.24 5.43
CA GLN A 484 25.89 9.05 6.04
C GLN A 484 24.90 8.17 6.82
N ILE A 485 24.47 7.06 6.25
CA ILE A 485 23.52 6.12 6.89
C ILE A 485 24.15 5.50 8.15
N ALA A 486 25.36 4.97 8.05
CA ALA A 486 26.06 4.31 9.16
C ALA A 486 26.39 5.28 10.31
N SER A 487 26.64 6.55 10.00
CA SER A 487 26.87 7.59 11.01
C SER A 487 25.58 8.08 11.65
N ALA A 488 24.49 8.17 10.89
CA ALA A 488 23.26 8.78 11.35
C ALA A 488 22.39 7.84 12.18
N ILE A 489 22.33 6.55 11.82
CA ILE A 489 21.39 5.61 12.43
C ILE A 489 22.10 4.81 13.50
N ASP A 490 21.53 4.75 14.70
CA ASP A 490 22.04 3.91 15.78
C ASP A 490 21.30 2.57 15.85
N LEU A 491 19.97 2.58 15.69
CA LEU A 491 19.12 1.42 15.88
C LEU A 491 18.05 1.30 14.80
N VAL A 492 17.76 0.06 14.42
CA VAL A 492 16.61 -0.34 13.62
C VAL A 492 15.71 -1.23 14.47
N VAL A 493 14.44 -0.84 14.63
CA VAL A 493 13.41 -1.65 15.31
C VAL A 493 12.43 -2.12 14.25
N HIS A 494 12.44 -3.42 13.96
CA HIS A 494 11.60 -4.01 12.92
C HIS A 494 10.35 -4.65 13.51
N GLU A 495 9.18 -4.25 13.00
CA GLU A 495 7.86 -4.76 13.39
C GLU A 495 7.20 -5.48 12.21
N SER A 496 6.47 -6.56 12.50
CA SER A 496 5.70 -7.30 11.50
C SER A 496 4.33 -7.70 12.02
N ARG A 497 3.36 -7.74 11.10
CA ARG A 497 2.06 -8.38 11.34
C ARG A 497 2.21 -9.87 11.01
N LEU A 498 2.06 -10.72 12.01
CA LEU A 498 2.15 -12.17 11.87
C LEU A 498 0.85 -12.75 11.28
N SER A 499 0.88 -14.04 10.92
CA SER A 499 -0.24 -14.72 10.27
C SER A 499 -1.53 -14.74 11.08
N ASP A 500 -1.44 -14.63 12.40
CA ASP A 500 -2.60 -14.59 13.29
C ASP A 500 -3.25 -13.20 13.41
N GLY A 501 -2.64 -12.17 12.81
CA GLY A 501 -3.04 -10.77 12.88
C GLY A 501 -2.30 -9.97 13.96
N SER A 502 -1.53 -10.62 14.84
CA SER A 502 -0.79 -9.94 15.89
C SER A 502 0.40 -9.15 15.33
N ARG A 503 0.71 -8.01 15.96
CA ARG A 503 1.84 -7.16 15.61
C ARG A 503 2.96 -7.38 16.63
N LYS A 504 4.13 -7.80 16.15
CA LYS A 504 5.29 -8.15 16.98
C LYS A 504 6.52 -7.41 16.49
N VAL A 505 7.33 -6.90 17.41
CA VAL A 505 8.70 -6.53 17.09
C VAL A 505 9.45 -7.83 16.81
N THR A 506 9.96 -7.98 15.60
CA THR A 506 10.67 -9.19 15.19
C THR A 506 12.16 -9.06 15.43
N CYS A 507 12.70 -7.84 15.41
CA CYS A 507 14.13 -7.62 15.60
C CYS A 507 14.42 -6.20 16.12
N ILE A 508 15.41 -6.08 17.00
CA ILE A 508 16.07 -4.81 17.35
C ILE A 508 17.53 -4.97 16.97
N SER A 509 17.99 -4.21 15.97
CA SER A 509 19.36 -4.26 15.45
C SER A 509 20.09 -2.95 15.71
N GLU A 510 21.34 -3.03 16.13
CA GLU A 510 22.26 -1.88 16.16
C GLU A 510 22.99 -1.77 14.83
N VAL A 511 23.14 -0.53 14.36
CA VAL A 511 24.04 -0.19 13.26
C VAL A 511 25.39 0.14 13.90
N VAL A 512 26.38 -0.72 13.69
CA VAL A 512 27.70 -0.64 14.34
C VAL A 512 28.62 0.33 13.61
N GLY A 513 28.53 0.37 12.28
CA GLY A 513 29.36 1.24 11.45
C GLY A 513 29.53 0.70 10.03
N LEU A 514 30.56 1.18 9.34
CA LEU A 514 30.88 0.79 7.97
C LEU A 514 32.22 0.03 7.93
N GLU A 515 32.20 -1.20 7.42
CA GLU A 515 33.40 -1.98 7.12
C GLU A 515 33.55 -2.15 5.61
N GLY A 516 34.57 -1.51 5.04
CA GLY A 516 34.74 -1.42 3.58
C GLY A 516 33.55 -0.70 2.92
N LEU A 517 32.68 -1.47 2.27
CA LEU A 517 31.45 -0.97 1.62
C LEU A 517 30.17 -1.54 2.25
N GLN A 518 30.26 -2.32 3.32
CA GLN A 518 29.11 -2.94 3.97
C GLN A 518 28.84 -2.28 5.32
N ILE A 519 27.60 -1.88 5.55
CA ILE A 519 27.16 -1.42 6.87
C ILE A 519 27.01 -2.66 7.76
N VAL A 520 27.77 -2.68 8.85
CA VAL A 520 27.76 -3.75 9.83
C VAL A 520 26.62 -3.50 10.80
N MET A 521 25.78 -4.51 10.99
CA MET A 521 24.67 -4.49 11.93
C MET A 521 24.75 -5.70 12.85
N GLN A 522 24.31 -5.54 14.09
CA GLN A 522 24.18 -6.64 15.04
C GLN A 522 22.77 -6.68 15.64
N ASP A 523 22.16 -7.86 15.63
CA ASP A 523 20.84 -8.06 16.21
C ASP A 523 20.99 -8.24 17.73
N LEU A 524 20.31 -7.40 18.50
CA LEU A 524 20.34 -7.40 19.96
C LEU A 524 19.19 -8.24 20.54
N PHE A 525 18.03 -8.17 19.88
CA PHE A 525 16.84 -8.93 20.22
C PHE A 525 16.17 -9.47 18.96
N GLU A 526 15.54 -10.64 19.07
CA GLU A 526 14.88 -11.33 17.98
C GLU A 526 13.61 -12.05 18.47
N PHE A 527 12.55 -12.02 17.66
CA PHE A 527 11.37 -12.85 17.88
C PHE A 527 11.59 -14.24 17.27
N LYS A 528 11.62 -15.26 18.13
CA LYS A 528 11.74 -16.65 17.69
C LYS A 528 10.36 -17.31 17.71
N GLN A 529 9.80 -17.49 16.53
CA GLN A 529 8.58 -18.28 16.36
C GLN A 529 8.90 -19.77 16.58
N THR A 530 8.19 -20.40 17.50
CA THR A 530 8.35 -21.82 17.83
C THR A 530 7.26 -22.69 17.21
N GLY A 531 6.14 -22.09 16.79
CA GLY A 531 5.07 -22.80 16.11
C GLY A 531 3.81 -21.98 15.91
N VAL A 532 2.72 -22.68 15.61
CA VAL A 532 1.36 -22.14 15.52
C VAL A 532 0.44 -23.12 16.26
N ASP A 533 -0.46 -22.63 17.11
CA ASP A 533 -1.40 -23.47 17.85
C ASP A 533 -2.58 -23.95 16.98
N GLU A 534 -3.43 -24.83 17.52
CA GLU A 534 -4.60 -25.37 16.81
C GLU A 534 -5.61 -24.30 16.36
N LYS A 535 -5.57 -23.11 16.95
CA LYS A 535 -6.45 -21.97 16.62
C LYS A 535 -5.80 -20.99 15.64
N GLY A 536 -4.62 -21.33 15.13
CA GLY A 536 -3.86 -20.48 14.20
C GLY A 536 -3.12 -19.33 14.89
N LYS A 537 -2.98 -19.32 16.22
CA LYS A 537 -2.23 -18.30 16.96
C LYS A 537 -0.73 -18.59 16.86
N VAL A 538 0.07 -17.55 16.62
CA VAL A 538 1.53 -17.72 16.54
C VAL A 538 2.11 -17.89 17.94
N LEU A 539 2.92 -18.93 18.12
CA LEU A 539 3.67 -19.21 19.34
C LEU A 539 5.13 -18.80 19.13
N GLY A 540 5.69 -18.07 20.09
CA GLY A 540 7.08 -17.61 20.04
C GLY A 540 7.38 -16.62 21.14
N SER A 541 8.65 -16.29 21.27
CA SER A 541 9.14 -15.37 22.31
C SER A 541 10.13 -14.37 21.74
N PHE A 542 10.03 -13.13 22.20
CA PHE A 542 11.00 -12.09 21.90
C PHE A 542 12.16 -12.19 22.89
N MET A 543 13.36 -12.50 22.41
CA MET A 543 14.50 -12.85 23.24
C MET A 543 15.77 -12.10 22.83
N PRO A 544 16.70 -11.85 23.76
CA PRO A 544 18.00 -11.33 23.41
C PRO A 544 18.83 -12.36 22.64
N THR A 545 19.76 -11.88 21.83
CA THR A 545 20.64 -12.73 21.01
C THR A 545 21.94 -13.13 21.71
N GLY A 546 22.31 -12.45 22.80
CA GLY A 546 23.65 -12.52 23.42
C GLY A 546 24.54 -11.33 23.06
N ALA A 547 24.19 -10.56 22.03
CA ALA A 547 24.95 -9.38 21.65
C ALA A 547 24.69 -8.22 22.63
N VAL A 548 25.78 -7.56 23.06
CA VAL A 548 25.73 -6.36 23.90
C VAL A 548 25.99 -5.14 23.01
N PRO A 549 25.21 -4.05 23.14
CA PRO A 549 25.37 -2.90 22.27
C PRO A 549 26.72 -2.22 22.45
N THR A 550 27.30 -1.72 21.35
CA THR A 550 28.67 -1.16 21.38
C THR A 550 28.78 0.08 22.28
N PHE A 551 27.67 0.79 22.46
CA PHE A 551 27.56 1.97 23.32
C PHE A 551 27.15 1.66 24.77
N PHE A 552 27.14 0.40 25.20
CA PHE A 552 26.68 0.01 26.54
C PHE A 552 27.41 0.75 27.68
N GLU A 553 28.74 0.88 27.60
CA GLU A 553 29.54 1.57 28.62
C GLU A 553 29.22 3.08 28.69
N HIS A 554 28.68 3.68 27.62
CA HIS A 554 28.25 5.08 27.62
C HIS A 554 26.97 5.32 28.43
N LEU A 555 26.19 4.28 28.76
CA LEU A 555 25.07 4.41 29.69
C LEU A 555 25.58 4.87 31.06
N LYS A 556 26.62 4.20 31.58
CA LYS A 556 27.20 4.48 32.90
C LYS A 556 27.76 5.90 32.97
N SER A 557 28.45 6.37 31.93
CA SER A 557 29.02 7.73 31.91
C SER A 557 27.97 8.83 31.90
N ARG A 558 26.73 8.52 31.51
CA ARG A 558 25.56 9.41 31.59
C ARG A 558 24.71 9.21 32.85
N GLY A 559 25.18 8.40 33.81
CA GLY A 559 24.44 8.08 35.04
C GLY A 559 23.20 7.20 34.82
N LEU A 560 23.12 6.55 33.66
CA LEU A 560 22.06 5.59 33.34
C LEU A 560 22.54 4.18 33.69
N HIS A 561 21.67 3.40 34.32
CA HIS A 561 21.97 2.04 34.75
C HIS A 561 21.07 1.04 34.03
N LEU A 562 21.68 0.02 33.45
CA LEU A 562 21.01 -1.12 32.82
C LEU A 562 21.75 -2.38 33.20
N ASP A 563 21.02 -3.41 33.65
CA ASP A 563 21.63 -4.70 33.98
C ASP A 563 22.06 -5.40 32.68
N PRO A 564 23.35 -5.76 32.50
CA PRO A 564 23.81 -6.50 31.33
C PRO A 564 23.07 -7.83 31.11
N ALA A 565 22.48 -8.42 32.16
CA ALA A 565 21.71 -9.65 32.08
C ALA A 565 20.52 -9.57 31.11
N ILE A 566 20.06 -8.37 30.73
CA ILE A 566 19.00 -8.23 29.72
C ILE A 566 19.40 -8.76 28.34
N PHE A 567 20.70 -8.85 28.05
CA PHE A 567 21.21 -9.36 26.78
C PHE A 567 21.57 -10.85 26.84
N ASP A 568 21.40 -11.51 27.99
CA ASP A 568 21.74 -12.93 28.18
C ASP A 568 20.53 -13.83 27.83
N PRO A 569 20.61 -14.65 26.75
CA PRO A 569 19.52 -15.53 26.35
C PRO A 569 19.16 -16.57 27.42
N SER A 570 20.11 -16.95 28.28
CA SER A 570 19.89 -17.97 29.32
C SER A 570 19.07 -17.45 30.50
N LYS A 571 18.97 -16.13 30.68
CA LYS A 571 18.31 -15.49 31.82
C LYS A 571 16.89 -14.99 31.52
N GLN A 572 16.46 -14.99 30.27
CA GLN A 572 15.14 -14.49 29.86
C GLN A 572 14.10 -15.58 29.54
N GLY A 573 14.43 -16.86 29.74
CA GLY A 573 13.53 -17.99 29.44
C GLY A 573 12.36 -18.22 30.41
N GLY A 574 11.93 -17.19 31.17
CA GLY A 574 11.00 -17.34 32.30
C GLY A 574 9.68 -16.59 32.24
N ASP A 575 9.53 -15.58 31.39
CA ASP A 575 8.28 -14.79 31.30
C ASP A 575 7.44 -15.27 30.11
N ALA A 576 6.81 -16.44 30.28
CA ALA A 576 5.83 -17.01 29.33
C ALA A 576 4.39 -16.83 29.85
#